data_AF-U6D582-F1
#
_entry.id   AF-U6D582-F1
#
_cell.length_a   1.000
_cell.length_b   1.000
_cell.length_c   1.000
_cell.angle_alpha   90.00
_cell.angle_beta   90.00
_cell.angle_gamma   90.00
#
_symmetry.space_group_name_H-M   'P 1'
#
loop_
_entity.id
_entity.type
_entity.pdbx_description
1 polymer ?
#
loop_
_entity_poly.entity_id
_entity_poly.type
_entity_poly.pdbx_seq_one_letter_code
_entity_poly.pdbx_strand_id
1 'polypeptide(L)'
;AAAANKRLKDALQKQQEVADKRKETQSRGMEGTAARVKNWLANEIEVMVSTEEAKRHLNDLLEDRKILAQDVAQLKEKKESGENPPPKLRRRTFSLAELRGQVSESEDSITKQIESLETEMELRSAQIADLQQKLLDAESEDRPKHRWENIATILEAKCALKYLIGELVSSKIQVSKLESSLKQNKASCADMQKMLFEERNHFAEIETELQAELVKVEQQHQEKVLYLLSQLQQSQMAEKQLEESVSEKEQQLLSTLKCQDEELEK
;
A
#
# COMPACT_ATOMS: atom_id res chain seq x y z
N ALA A 1 -7.70 -10.22 15.30
CA ALA A 1 -7.28 -10.66 16.65
C ALA A 1 -8.14 -10.07 17.79
N ALA A 2 -8.01 -8.78 18.14
CA ALA A 2 -8.69 -8.21 19.32
C ALA A 2 -10.22 -8.39 19.34
N ALA A 3 -10.89 -8.22 18.19
CA ALA A 3 -12.33 -8.43 18.08
C ALA A 3 -12.74 -9.89 18.36
N ALA A 4 -12.01 -10.87 17.82
CA ALA A 4 -12.29 -12.29 18.05
C ALA A 4 -12.01 -12.71 19.50
N ASN A 5 -10.94 -12.17 20.08
CA ASN A 5 -10.61 -12.34 21.49
C ASN A 5 -11.73 -11.82 22.40
N LYS A 6 -12.26 -10.62 22.10
CA LYS A 6 -13.42 -10.07 22.79
C LYS A 6 -14.67 -10.93 22.61
N ARG A 7 -14.99 -11.38 21.38
CA ARG A 7 -16.14 -12.26 21.12
C ARG A 7 -16.06 -13.56 21.90
N LEU A 8 -14.89 -14.20 21.93
CA LEU A 8 -14.68 -15.42 22.72
C LEU A 8 -14.93 -15.16 24.21
N LYS A 9 -14.39 -14.06 24.74
CA LYS A 9 -14.63 -13.67 26.14
C LYS A 9 -16.12 -13.47 26.43
N ASP A 10 -16.81 -12.69 25.60
CA ASP A 10 -18.23 -12.38 25.76
C ASP A 10 -19.10 -13.65 25.64
N ALA A 11 -18.75 -14.55 24.71
CA ALA A 11 -19.45 -15.83 24.52
C ALA A 11 -19.28 -16.76 25.73
N LEU A 12 -18.07 -16.88 26.28
CA LEU A 12 -17.80 -17.69 27.47
C LEU A 12 -18.53 -17.14 28.71
N GLN A 13 -18.54 -15.82 28.90
CA GLN A 13 -19.27 -15.19 29.99
C GLN A 13 -20.78 -15.46 29.87
N LYS A 14 -21.35 -15.25 28.69
CA LYS A 14 -22.77 -15.50 28.44
C LYS A 14 -23.16 -16.97 28.65
N GLN A 15 -22.27 -17.89 28.28
CA GLN A 15 -22.48 -19.32 28.50
C GLN A 15 -22.59 -19.66 29.99
N GLN A 16 -21.72 -19.08 30.84
CA GLN A 16 -21.79 -19.26 32.30
C GLN A 16 -23.13 -18.76 32.84
N GLU A 17 -23.55 -17.54 32.48
CA GLU A 17 -24.84 -16.97 32.91
C GLU A 17 -26.05 -17.83 32.49
N VAL A 18 -25.99 -18.45 31.31
CA VAL A 18 -27.07 -19.29 30.78
C VAL A 18 -27.07 -20.68 31.43
N ALA A 19 -25.90 -21.23 31.74
CA ALA A 19 -25.77 -22.48 32.47
C ALA A 19 -26.36 -22.36 33.88
N ASP A 20 -26.12 -21.25 34.57
CA ASP A 20 -26.66 -20.99 35.90
C ASP A 20 -28.19 -20.83 35.88
N LYS A 21 -28.73 -20.08 34.91
CA LYS A 21 -30.19 -19.92 34.71
C LYS A 21 -30.90 -21.23 34.36
N ARG A 22 -30.22 -22.16 33.67
CA ARG A 22 -30.81 -23.45 33.28
C ARG A 22 -31.01 -24.38 34.46
N LYS A 23 -30.08 -24.39 35.44
CA LYS A 23 -30.25 -25.15 36.69
C LYS A 23 -31.50 -24.69 37.46
N GLU A 24 -31.80 -23.40 37.41
CA GLU A 24 -32.97 -22.81 38.07
C GLU A 24 -34.29 -23.10 37.33
N THR A 25 -34.29 -23.08 35.99
CA THR A 25 -35.50 -23.26 35.15
C THR A 25 -35.88 -24.70 34.85
N GLN A 26 -35.02 -25.69 35.15
CA GLN A 26 -35.36 -27.11 35.04
C GLN A 26 -36.54 -27.51 35.96
N SER A 27 -36.87 -26.66 36.93
CA SER A 27 -38.02 -26.77 37.84
C SER A 27 -39.39 -26.39 37.26
N ARG A 28 -39.48 -25.77 36.07
CA ARG A 28 -40.71 -25.11 35.55
C ARG A 28 -41.54 -25.88 34.50
N GLY A 29 -41.35 -27.17 34.33
CA GLY A 29 -42.22 -28.01 33.49
C GLY A 29 -41.91 -28.02 31.98
N MET A 30 -42.78 -28.68 31.22
CA MET A 30 -42.51 -29.18 29.86
C MET A 30 -42.76 -28.14 28.74
N GLU A 31 -43.55 -27.10 29.03
CA GLU A 31 -43.88 -26.02 28.12
C GLU A 31 -42.68 -25.08 27.92
N GLY A 32 -42.35 -24.77 26.66
CA GLY A 32 -41.16 -23.95 26.32
C GLY A 32 -39.84 -24.71 26.14
N THR A 33 -39.85 -26.05 26.17
CA THR A 33 -38.64 -26.87 25.97
C THR A 33 -37.90 -26.57 24.65
N ALA A 34 -38.64 -26.34 23.55
CA ALA A 34 -38.02 -26.01 22.26
C ALA A 34 -37.26 -24.67 22.29
N ALA A 35 -37.82 -23.63 22.93
CA ALA A 35 -37.17 -22.33 23.04
C ALA A 35 -35.95 -22.38 23.98
N ARG A 36 -36.04 -23.13 25.06
CA ARG A 36 -34.93 -23.37 25.99
C ARG A 36 -33.75 -24.07 25.29
N VAL A 37 -34.03 -25.17 24.60
CA VAL A 37 -33.01 -25.93 23.84
C VAL A 37 -32.40 -25.05 22.75
N LYS A 38 -33.23 -24.29 22.02
CA LYS A 38 -32.75 -23.34 21.01
C LYS A 38 -31.80 -22.30 21.59
N ASN A 39 -32.19 -21.62 22.67
CA ASN A 39 -31.37 -20.56 23.27
C ASN A 39 -30.05 -21.11 23.82
N TRP A 40 -30.08 -22.26 24.50
CA TRP A 40 -28.88 -22.92 24.97
C TRP A 40 -27.96 -23.30 23.80
N LEU A 41 -28.51 -23.95 22.78
CA LEU A 41 -27.74 -24.42 21.63
C LEU A 41 -27.17 -23.26 20.80
N ALA A 42 -27.90 -22.16 20.66
CA ALA A 42 -27.40 -20.95 20.01
C ALA A 42 -26.17 -20.38 20.72
N ASN A 43 -26.18 -20.33 22.06
CA ASN A 43 -25.01 -19.86 22.83
C ASN A 43 -23.84 -20.84 22.72
N GLU A 44 -24.11 -22.15 22.70
CA GLU A 44 -23.05 -23.15 22.53
C GLU A 44 -22.39 -23.06 21.14
N ILE A 45 -23.20 -22.86 20.09
CA ILE A 45 -22.69 -22.62 18.74
C ILE A 45 -21.83 -21.36 18.71
N GLU A 46 -22.26 -20.26 19.35
CA GLU A 46 -21.48 -19.01 19.40
C GLU A 46 -20.11 -19.20 20.08
N VAL A 47 -20.06 -19.96 21.18
CA VAL A 47 -18.79 -20.31 21.85
C VAL A 47 -17.90 -21.14 20.93
N MET A 48 -18.45 -22.15 20.23
CA MET A 48 -17.68 -22.97 19.30
C MET A 48 -17.13 -22.16 18.12
N VAL A 49 -17.97 -21.30 17.52
CA VAL A 49 -17.57 -20.41 16.43
C VAL A 49 -16.49 -19.44 16.90
N SER A 50 -16.68 -18.79 18.04
CA SER A 50 -15.69 -17.86 18.60
C SER A 50 -14.36 -18.53 18.95
N THR A 51 -14.40 -19.79 19.41
CA THR A 51 -13.20 -20.59 19.70
C THR A 51 -12.44 -20.88 18.41
N GLU A 52 -13.13 -21.32 17.36
CA GLU A 52 -12.50 -21.61 16.07
C GLU A 52 -11.99 -20.34 15.38
N GLU A 53 -12.69 -19.21 15.54
CA GLU A 53 -12.21 -17.90 15.10
C GLU A 53 -10.94 -17.47 15.82
N ALA A 54 -10.89 -17.64 17.14
CA ALA A 54 -9.70 -17.35 17.94
C ALA A 54 -8.50 -18.21 17.52
N LYS A 55 -8.69 -19.51 17.24
CA LYS A 55 -7.62 -20.39 16.73
C LYS A 55 -7.06 -19.94 15.39
N ARG A 56 -7.95 -19.60 14.44
CA ARG A 56 -7.52 -19.07 13.14
C ARG A 56 -6.70 -17.80 13.31
N HIS A 57 -7.15 -16.87 14.14
CA HIS A 57 -6.42 -15.64 14.41
C HIS A 57 -5.12 -15.85 15.18
N LEU A 58 -5.04 -16.88 16.02
CA LEU A 58 -3.78 -17.28 16.63
C LEU A 58 -2.77 -17.71 15.57
N ASN A 59 -3.20 -18.48 14.57
CA ASN A 59 -2.34 -18.86 13.44
C ASN A 59 -1.90 -17.65 12.62
N ASP A 60 -2.80 -16.70 12.34
CA ASP A 60 -2.46 -15.44 11.65
C ASP A 60 -1.35 -14.69 12.41
N LEU A 61 -1.50 -14.53 13.74
CA LEU A 61 -0.51 -13.86 14.58
C LEU A 61 0.84 -14.59 14.64
N LEU A 62 0.82 -15.92 14.61
CA LEU A 62 2.05 -16.72 14.59
C LEU A 62 2.79 -16.55 13.26
N GLU A 63 2.07 -16.47 12.13
CA GLU A 63 2.68 -16.18 10.83
C GLU A 63 3.21 -14.74 10.76
N ASP A 64 2.45 -13.75 11.26
CA ASP A 64 2.91 -12.36 11.35
C ASP A 64 4.21 -12.27 12.17
N ARG A 65 4.25 -12.92 13.34
CA ARG A 65 5.45 -12.97 14.20
C ARG A 65 6.65 -13.60 13.49
N LYS A 66 6.41 -14.65 12.70
CA LYS A 66 7.45 -15.33 11.93
C LYS A 66 8.00 -14.43 10.82
N ILE A 67 7.15 -13.70 10.11
CA ILE A 67 7.57 -12.71 9.10
C ILE A 67 8.41 -11.61 9.75
N LEU A 68 7.94 -11.03 10.87
CA LEU A 68 8.69 -10.02 11.62
C LEU A 68 10.07 -10.52 12.07
N ALA A 69 10.14 -11.77 12.56
CA ALA A 69 11.42 -12.37 12.96
C ALA A 69 12.38 -12.55 11.77
N GLN A 70 11.86 -12.89 10.58
CA GLN A 70 12.65 -12.98 9.35
C GLN A 70 13.17 -11.60 8.92
N ASP A 71 12.32 -10.56 8.98
CA ASP A 71 12.70 -9.20 8.62
C ASP A 71 13.77 -8.63 9.57
N VAL A 72 13.61 -8.86 10.88
CA VAL A 72 14.62 -8.51 11.89
C VAL A 72 15.94 -9.21 11.61
N ALA A 73 15.92 -10.51 11.29
CA ALA A 73 17.12 -11.27 10.97
C ALA A 73 17.83 -10.71 9.72
N GLN A 74 17.07 -10.41 8.66
CA GLN A 74 17.61 -9.81 7.43
C GLN A 74 18.21 -8.42 7.66
N LEU A 75 17.57 -7.58 8.49
CA LEU A 75 18.12 -6.26 8.82
C LEU A 75 19.37 -6.36 9.69
N LYS A 76 19.44 -7.31 10.63
CA LYS A 76 20.65 -7.59 11.41
C LYS A 76 21.79 -8.09 10.52
N GLU A 77 21.50 -8.99 9.58
CA GLU A 77 22.49 -9.46 8.59
C GLU A 77 22.96 -8.31 7.68
N LYS A 78 22.07 -7.42 7.21
CA LYS A 78 22.44 -6.23 6.43
C LYS A 78 23.32 -5.25 7.22
N LYS A 79 23.04 -5.11 8.51
CA LYS A 79 23.86 -4.30 9.43
C LYS A 79 25.26 -4.91 9.61
N GLU A 80 25.37 -6.24 9.69
CA GLU A 80 26.64 -6.97 9.90
C GLU A 80 27.47 -7.14 8.61
N SER A 81 26.80 -7.32 7.47
CA SER A 81 27.42 -7.44 6.12
C SER A 81 27.81 -6.10 5.50
N GLY A 82 27.58 -4.99 6.21
CA GLY A 82 28.30 -3.73 6.01
C GLY A 82 29.79 -3.91 6.33
N GLU A 83 30.49 -4.72 5.54
CA GLU A 83 31.94 -4.85 5.60
C GLU A 83 32.57 -3.47 5.39
N ASN A 84 33.26 -3.01 6.43
CA ASN A 84 34.33 -2.03 6.32
C ASN A 84 35.19 -2.36 5.08
N PRO A 85 35.37 -1.45 4.10
CA PRO A 85 36.24 -1.74 2.96
C PRO A 85 37.64 -2.10 3.47
N PRO A 86 38.31 -3.10 2.87
CA PRO A 86 39.63 -3.55 3.33
C PRO A 86 40.61 -2.36 3.37
N PRO A 87 41.55 -2.29 4.34
CA PRO A 87 42.32 -1.06 4.62
C PRO A 87 43.28 -0.57 3.52
N LYS A 88 43.22 -1.11 2.29
CA LYS A 88 44.25 -0.93 1.26
C LYS A 88 43.90 0.02 0.10
N LEU A 89 42.77 0.71 0.12
CA LEU A 89 42.43 1.69 -0.93
C LEU A 89 42.14 3.11 -0.37
N ARG A 90 42.99 3.62 0.52
CA ARG A 90 43.02 5.05 0.84
C ARG A 90 44.04 5.78 -0.03
N ARG A 91 43.66 6.07 -1.27
CA ARG A 91 44.27 7.15 -2.06
C ARG A 91 43.22 7.80 -2.96
N ARG A 92 42.30 8.57 -2.36
CA ARG A 92 41.60 9.68 -3.03
C ARG A 92 41.06 10.64 -1.98
N THR A 93 41.28 11.93 -2.22
CA THR A 93 40.88 13.07 -1.42
C THR A 93 39.35 13.22 -1.43
N PHE A 94 38.67 12.58 -0.50
CA PHE A 94 37.34 12.98 -0.03
C PHE A 94 37.44 13.20 1.48
N SER A 95 36.76 14.21 2.00
CA SER A 95 36.70 14.51 3.43
C SER A 95 36.22 13.28 4.20
N LEU A 96 37.10 12.72 5.04
CA LEU A 96 36.82 11.53 5.87
C LEU A 96 35.58 11.71 6.77
N ALA A 97 35.21 12.96 7.06
CA ALA A 97 34.08 13.31 7.92
C ALA A 97 32.72 13.11 7.23
N GLU A 98 32.60 13.42 5.94
CA GLU A 98 31.33 13.31 5.19
C GLU A 98 30.95 11.84 4.93
N LEU A 99 31.94 11.01 4.61
CA LEU A 99 31.75 9.57 4.37
C LEU A 99 31.43 8.80 5.67
N ARG A 100 31.97 9.26 6.80
CA ARG A 100 31.66 8.71 8.14
C ARG A 100 30.27 9.13 8.62
N GLY A 101 29.84 10.35 8.31
CA GLY A 101 28.48 10.84 8.62
C GLY A 101 27.40 10.06 7.88
N GLN A 102 27.59 9.82 6.58
CA GLN A 102 26.60 9.12 5.75
C GLN A 102 26.45 7.63 6.09
N VAL A 103 27.55 6.96 6.48
CA VAL A 103 27.51 5.58 6.99
C VAL A 103 26.85 5.53 8.37
N SER A 104 27.19 6.45 9.28
CA SER A 104 26.60 6.52 10.62
C SER A 104 25.09 6.80 10.59
N GLU A 105 24.62 7.71 9.72
CA GLU A 105 23.19 7.99 9.54
C GLU A 105 22.41 6.78 8.99
N SER A 106 23.04 5.97 8.13
CA SER A 106 22.43 4.75 7.58
C SER A 106 22.36 3.60 8.59
N GLU A 107 23.40 3.43 9.42
CA GLU A 107 23.40 2.45 10.52
C GLU A 107 22.40 2.84 11.62
N ASP A 108 22.27 4.13 11.91
CA ASP A 108 21.28 4.68 12.84
C ASP A 108 19.84 4.53 12.31
N SER A 109 19.65 4.47 10.98
CA SER A 109 18.34 4.21 10.36
C SER A 109 17.96 2.72 10.46
N ILE A 110 18.89 1.82 10.16
CA ILE A 110 18.67 0.36 10.22
C ILE A 110 18.43 -0.09 11.67
N THR A 111 19.16 0.46 12.63
CA THR A 111 18.95 0.17 14.06
C THR A 111 17.55 0.58 14.53
N LYS A 112 17.07 1.77 14.18
CA LYS A 112 15.70 2.21 14.48
C LYS A 112 14.64 1.30 13.83
N GLN A 113 14.88 0.82 12.61
CA GLN A 113 13.98 -0.13 11.96
C GLN A 113 13.95 -1.49 12.68
N ILE A 114 15.10 -2.00 13.11
CA ILE A 114 15.19 -3.22 13.92
C ILE A 114 14.42 -3.05 15.23
N GLU A 115 14.66 -1.96 15.97
CA GLU A 115 13.97 -1.67 17.24
C GLU A 115 12.44 -1.58 17.02
N SER A 116 12.00 -0.91 15.96
CA SER A 116 10.58 -0.83 15.61
C SER A 116 9.97 -2.21 15.37
N LEU A 117 10.62 -3.07 14.59
CA LEU A 117 10.12 -4.42 14.31
C LEU A 117 10.16 -5.33 15.55
N GLU A 118 11.17 -5.18 16.40
CA GLU A 118 11.26 -5.89 17.68
C GLU A 118 10.10 -5.51 18.62
N THR A 119 9.77 -4.22 18.73
CA THR A 119 8.60 -3.78 19.53
C THR A 119 7.28 -4.29 18.96
N GLU A 120 7.13 -4.36 17.62
CA GLU A 120 5.95 -4.97 17.01
C GLU A 120 5.90 -6.48 17.31
N MET A 121 7.04 -7.18 17.24
CA MET A 121 7.13 -8.60 17.56
C MET A 121 6.78 -8.89 19.04
N GLU A 122 7.19 -8.02 19.97
CA GLU A 122 6.77 -8.09 21.38
C GLU A 122 5.26 -7.92 21.53
N LEU A 123 4.66 -6.96 20.82
CA LEU A 123 3.21 -6.77 20.79
C LEU A 123 2.48 -8.02 20.26
N ARG A 124 2.96 -8.63 19.16
CA ARG A 124 2.39 -9.89 18.65
C ARG A 124 2.52 -11.01 19.66
N SER A 125 3.66 -11.10 20.34
CA SER A 125 3.90 -12.12 21.37
C SER A 125 2.95 -11.96 22.56
N ALA A 126 2.68 -10.73 23.00
CA ALA A 126 1.69 -10.45 24.03
C ALA A 126 0.26 -10.83 23.59
N GLN A 127 -0.13 -10.50 22.35
CA GLN A 127 -1.43 -10.87 21.79
C GLN A 127 -1.61 -12.39 21.66
N ILE A 128 -0.56 -13.10 21.26
CA ILE A 128 -0.51 -14.57 21.17
C ILE A 128 -0.77 -15.17 22.56
N ALA A 129 -0.02 -14.74 23.58
CA ALA A 129 -0.15 -15.26 24.93
C ALA A 129 -1.56 -15.03 25.50
N ASP A 130 -2.10 -13.81 25.34
CA ASP A 130 -3.44 -13.46 25.81
C ASP A 130 -4.56 -14.26 25.12
N LEU A 131 -4.40 -14.58 23.83
CA LEU A 131 -5.35 -15.39 23.07
C LEU A 131 -5.23 -16.88 23.41
N GLN A 132 -4.01 -17.39 23.57
CA GLN A 132 -3.74 -18.76 24.01
C GLN A 132 -4.34 -19.04 25.40
N GLN A 133 -4.19 -18.11 26.34
CA GLN A 133 -4.77 -18.25 27.68
C GLN A 133 -6.30 -18.40 27.62
N LYS A 134 -6.99 -17.60 26.80
CA LYS A 134 -8.44 -17.69 26.66
C LYS A 134 -8.91 -18.94 25.93
N LEU A 135 -8.12 -19.42 24.96
CA LEU A 135 -8.40 -20.69 24.28
C LEU A 135 -8.28 -21.86 25.26
N LEU A 136 -7.30 -21.83 26.16
CA LEU A 136 -7.16 -22.85 27.20
C LEU A 136 -8.41 -22.96 28.09
N ASP A 137 -9.01 -21.83 28.46
CA ASP A 137 -10.28 -21.80 29.21
C ASP A 137 -11.48 -22.31 28.36
N ALA A 138 -11.47 -22.04 27.05
CA ALA A 138 -12.51 -22.45 26.12
C ALA A 138 -12.44 -23.95 25.75
N GLU A 139 -11.26 -24.57 25.82
CA GLU A 139 -11.00 -25.92 25.30
C GLU A 139 -10.86 -27.01 26.36
N SER A 140 -11.35 -26.80 27.59
CA SER A 140 -11.32 -27.85 28.61
C SER A 140 -11.86 -29.19 28.08
N GLU A 141 -11.11 -30.27 28.30
CA GLU A 141 -11.37 -31.60 27.70
C GLU A 141 -12.76 -32.16 28.00
N ASP A 142 -13.38 -31.72 29.09
CA ASP A 142 -14.72 -32.17 29.51
C ASP A 142 -15.87 -31.43 28.82
N ARG A 143 -15.61 -30.30 28.15
CA ARG A 143 -16.65 -29.47 27.53
C ARG A 143 -17.46 -30.20 26.46
N PRO A 144 -16.87 -30.97 25.52
CA PRO A 144 -17.65 -31.73 24.54
C PRO A 144 -18.55 -32.78 25.16
N LYS A 145 -18.12 -33.41 26.27
CA LYS A 145 -18.92 -34.42 26.98
C LYS A 145 -20.10 -33.78 27.69
N HIS A 146 -19.85 -32.70 28.45
CA HIS A 146 -20.89 -31.95 29.15
C HIS A 146 -21.94 -31.34 28.20
N ARG A 147 -21.56 -30.97 26.97
CA ARG A 147 -22.52 -30.53 25.95
C ARG A 147 -23.59 -31.58 25.65
N TRP A 148 -23.20 -32.84 25.49
CA TRP A 148 -24.15 -33.91 25.14
C TRP A 148 -24.95 -34.39 26.35
N GLU A 149 -24.35 -34.38 27.54
CA GLU A 149 -25.05 -34.65 28.81
C GLU A 149 -26.21 -33.65 29.06
N ASN A 150 -26.13 -32.44 28.51
CA ASN A 150 -27.16 -31.42 28.59
C ASN A 150 -28.40 -31.67 27.72
N ILE A 151 -28.40 -32.70 26.86
CA ILE A 151 -29.59 -33.13 26.10
C ILE A 151 -30.13 -34.39 26.77
N ALA A 152 -31.13 -34.24 27.62
CA ALA A 152 -31.60 -35.31 28.50
C ALA A 152 -32.72 -36.17 27.88
N THR A 153 -33.43 -35.66 26.88
CA THR A 153 -34.59 -36.36 26.30
C THR A 153 -34.57 -36.38 24.77
N ILE A 154 -35.25 -37.38 24.18
CA ILE A 154 -35.43 -37.49 22.72
C ILE A 154 -36.18 -36.26 22.15
N LEU A 155 -37.09 -35.67 22.93
CA LEU A 155 -37.79 -34.45 22.52
C LEU A 155 -36.82 -33.27 22.40
N GLU A 156 -35.92 -33.09 23.38
CA GLU A 156 -34.87 -32.07 23.33
C GLU A 156 -33.93 -32.31 22.15
N ALA A 157 -33.54 -33.56 21.90
CA ALA A 157 -32.72 -33.93 20.74
C ALA A 157 -33.41 -33.58 19.41
N LYS A 158 -34.71 -33.86 19.27
CA LYS A 158 -35.50 -33.49 18.08
C LYS A 158 -35.57 -31.98 17.88
N CYS A 159 -35.78 -31.22 18.96
CA CYS A 159 -35.77 -29.75 18.92
C CYS A 159 -34.39 -29.21 18.52
N ALA A 160 -33.31 -29.74 19.10
CA ALA A 160 -31.94 -29.37 18.77
C ALA A 160 -31.62 -29.64 17.29
N LEU A 161 -31.92 -30.84 16.79
CA LEU A 161 -31.68 -31.20 15.39
C LEU A 161 -32.47 -30.30 14.42
N LYS A 162 -33.75 -30.04 14.71
CA LYS A 162 -34.56 -29.13 13.88
C LYS A 162 -33.95 -27.72 13.84
N TYR A 163 -33.45 -27.23 14.97
CA TYR A 163 -32.79 -25.93 15.05
C TYR A 163 -31.46 -25.92 14.27
N LEU A 164 -30.60 -26.92 14.47
CA LEU A 164 -29.31 -27.04 13.78
C LEU A 164 -29.45 -27.13 12.27
N ILE A 165 -30.43 -27.88 11.77
CA ILE A 165 -30.70 -27.96 10.33
C ILE A 165 -31.08 -26.56 9.80
N GLY A 166 -31.91 -25.82 10.53
CA GLY A 166 -32.30 -24.46 10.16
C GLY A 166 -31.11 -23.49 10.12
N GLU A 167 -30.27 -23.50 11.16
CA GLU A 167 -29.05 -22.68 11.21
C GLU A 167 -28.05 -23.07 10.12
N LEU A 168 -27.86 -24.36 9.86
CA LEU A 168 -26.98 -24.86 8.80
C LEU A 168 -27.44 -24.39 7.42
N VAL A 169 -28.74 -24.51 7.12
CA VAL A 169 -29.30 -24.03 5.84
C VAL A 169 -29.16 -22.51 5.73
N SER A 170 -29.49 -21.77 6.79
CA SER A 170 -29.33 -20.30 6.83
C SER A 170 -27.88 -19.88 6.58
N SER A 171 -26.92 -20.50 7.27
CA SER A 171 -25.49 -20.25 7.12
C SER A 171 -25.01 -20.55 5.69
N LYS A 172 -25.42 -21.68 5.09
CA LYS A 172 -25.08 -22.01 3.70
C LYS A 172 -25.61 -20.98 2.69
N ILE A 173 -26.83 -20.48 2.89
CA ILE A 173 -27.40 -19.42 2.05
C ILE A 173 -26.59 -18.13 2.19
N GLN A 174 -26.23 -17.74 3.42
CA GLN A 174 -25.41 -16.55 3.65
C GLN A 174 -24.01 -16.66 3.01
N VAL A 175 -23.36 -17.82 3.13
CA VAL A 175 -22.07 -18.09 2.48
C VAL A 175 -22.20 -17.96 0.95
N SER A 176 -23.19 -18.59 0.34
CA SER A 176 -23.42 -18.49 -1.11
C SER A 176 -23.69 -17.04 -1.58
N LYS A 177 -24.41 -16.25 -0.76
CA LYS A 177 -24.62 -14.83 -1.03
C LYS A 177 -23.33 -14.02 -0.95
N LEU A 178 -22.48 -14.28 0.05
CA LEU A 178 -21.18 -13.61 0.18
C LEU A 178 -20.23 -14.01 -0.96
N GLU A 179 -20.20 -15.29 -1.35
CA GLU A 179 -19.39 -15.79 -2.46
C GLU A 179 -19.79 -15.17 -3.80
N SER A 180 -21.09 -15.10 -4.09
CA SER A 180 -21.58 -14.44 -5.30
C SER A 180 -21.28 -12.94 -5.32
N SER A 181 -21.44 -12.26 -4.18
CA SER A 181 -21.08 -10.85 -4.04
C SER A 181 -19.58 -10.62 -4.22
N LEU A 182 -18.73 -11.49 -3.64
CA LEU A 182 -17.28 -11.43 -3.81
C LEU A 182 -16.89 -11.64 -5.27
N LYS A 183 -17.50 -12.60 -5.95
CA LYS A 183 -17.26 -12.87 -7.38
C LYS A 183 -17.63 -11.66 -8.24
N GLN A 184 -18.79 -11.05 -7.98
CA GLN A 184 -19.22 -9.84 -8.68
C GLN A 184 -18.28 -8.66 -8.43
N ASN A 185 -17.88 -8.42 -7.17
CA ASN A 185 -16.94 -7.35 -6.84
C ASN A 185 -15.57 -7.57 -7.48
N LYS A 186 -15.07 -8.82 -7.53
CA LYS A 186 -13.82 -9.14 -8.24
C LYS A 186 -13.91 -8.86 -9.73
N ALA A 187 -15.02 -9.22 -10.38
CA ALA A 187 -15.25 -8.90 -11.79
C ALA A 187 -15.26 -7.38 -12.03
N SER A 188 -16.00 -6.63 -11.21
CA SER A 188 -16.05 -5.17 -11.29
C SER A 188 -14.69 -4.51 -11.08
N CYS A 189 -13.87 -5.03 -10.16
CA CYS A 189 -12.51 -4.54 -9.94
C CYS A 189 -11.62 -4.79 -11.17
N ALA A 190 -11.73 -5.97 -11.79
CA ALA A 190 -11.00 -6.29 -13.02
C ALA A 190 -11.43 -5.36 -14.19
N ASP A 191 -12.72 -5.09 -14.33
CA ASP A 191 -13.24 -4.17 -15.35
C ASP A 191 -12.72 -2.74 -15.13
N MET A 192 -12.72 -2.25 -13.89
CA MET A 192 -12.18 -0.93 -13.55
C MET A 192 -10.66 -0.86 -13.76
N GLN A 193 -9.92 -1.93 -13.45
CA GLN A 193 -8.49 -2.00 -13.74
C GLN A 193 -8.21 -1.95 -15.24
N LYS A 194 -9.04 -2.60 -16.06
CA LYS A 194 -8.95 -2.55 -17.52
C LYS A 194 -9.22 -1.14 -18.04
N MET A 195 -10.27 -0.47 -17.56
CA MET A 195 -10.57 0.93 -17.92
C MET A 195 -9.40 1.85 -17.54
N LEU A 196 -8.84 1.71 -16.35
CA LEU A 196 -7.68 2.51 -15.93
C LEU A 196 -6.45 2.30 -16.82
N PHE A 197 -6.26 1.09 -17.35
CA PHE A 197 -5.19 0.80 -18.30
C PHE A 197 -5.46 1.47 -19.65
N GLU A 198 -6.70 1.40 -20.15
CA GLU A 198 -7.12 2.06 -21.40
C GLU A 198 -6.97 3.59 -21.31
N GLU A 199 -7.42 4.21 -20.21
CA GLU A 199 -7.26 5.65 -19.97
C GLU A 199 -5.80 6.08 -19.86
N ARG A 200 -4.93 5.26 -19.23
CA ARG A 200 -3.48 5.54 -19.18
C ARG A 200 -2.84 5.50 -20.56
N ASN A 201 -3.24 4.56 -21.40
CA ASN A 201 -2.74 4.49 -22.78
C ASN A 201 -3.23 5.68 -23.58
N HIS A 202 -4.50 6.05 -23.44
CA HIS A 202 -5.06 7.23 -24.11
C HIS A 202 -4.36 8.52 -23.67
N PHE A 203 -4.07 8.66 -22.38
CA PHE A 203 -3.31 9.80 -21.87
C PHE A 203 -1.89 9.85 -22.46
N ALA A 204 -1.21 8.70 -22.56
CA ALA A 204 0.11 8.61 -23.18
C ALA A 204 0.07 8.97 -24.68
N GLU A 205 -0.96 8.54 -25.41
CA GLU A 205 -1.17 8.93 -26.82
C GLU A 205 -1.31 10.46 -26.96
N ILE A 206 -2.18 11.08 -26.15
CA ILE A 206 -2.36 12.53 -26.14
C ILE A 206 -1.06 13.26 -25.78
N GLU A 207 -0.32 12.77 -24.78
CA GLU A 207 0.96 13.36 -24.38
C GLU A 207 1.97 13.32 -25.53
N THR A 208 2.04 12.21 -26.28
CA THR A 208 2.91 12.11 -27.47
C THR A 208 2.48 13.05 -28.60
N GLU A 209 1.17 13.22 -28.83
CA GLU A 209 0.64 14.15 -29.84
C GLU A 209 0.94 15.61 -29.48
N LEU A 210 0.73 15.99 -28.21
CA LEU A 210 1.05 17.32 -27.71
C LEU A 210 2.56 17.61 -27.82
N GLN A 211 3.41 16.65 -27.48
CA GLN A 211 4.86 16.79 -27.63
C GLN A 211 5.27 16.97 -29.10
N ALA A 212 4.64 16.25 -30.02
CA ALA A 212 4.90 16.37 -31.46
C ALA A 212 4.50 17.76 -31.99
N GLU A 213 3.33 18.27 -31.60
CA GLU A 213 2.90 19.62 -32.00
C GLU A 213 3.79 20.71 -31.38
N LEU A 214 4.27 20.53 -30.14
CA LEU A 214 5.22 21.46 -29.51
C LEU A 214 6.52 21.56 -30.31
N VAL A 215 7.11 20.41 -30.69
CA VAL A 215 8.32 20.36 -31.52
C VAL A 215 8.09 21.03 -32.87
N LYS A 216 6.93 20.80 -33.51
CA LYS A 216 6.59 21.40 -34.80
C LYS A 216 6.45 22.92 -34.71
N VAL A 217 5.80 23.43 -33.66
CA VAL A 217 5.70 24.89 -33.42
C VAL A 217 7.07 25.50 -33.15
N GLU A 218 7.92 24.81 -32.38
CA GLU A 218 9.28 25.25 -32.10
C GLU A 218 10.14 25.30 -33.38
N GLN A 219 10.05 24.27 -34.23
CA GLN A 219 10.74 24.23 -35.53
C GLN A 219 10.28 25.38 -36.44
N GLN A 220 8.98 25.62 -36.56
CA GLN A 220 8.44 26.75 -37.34
C GLN A 220 8.93 28.10 -36.80
N HIS A 221 9.05 28.23 -35.47
CA HIS A 221 9.60 29.43 -34.85
C HIS A 221 11.08 29.61 -35.21
N GLN A 222 11.89 28.56 -35.08
CA GLN A 222 13.30 28.56 -35.43
C GLN A 222 13.53 28.93 -36.91
N GLU A 223 12.73 28.37 -37.83
CA GLU A 223 12.76 28.70 -39.26
C GLU A 223 12.48 30.18 -39.52
N LYS A 224 11.47 30.76 -38.86
CA LYS A 224 11.16 32.20 -38.95
C LYS A 224 12.30 33.07 -38.44
N VAL A 225 12.92 32.69 -37.32
CA VAL A 225 14.08 33.41 -36.76
C VAL A 225 15.26 33.35 -37.73
N LEU A 226 15.58 32.17 -38.27
CA LEU A 226 16.66 32.01 -39.26
C LEU A 226 16.40 32.84 -40.52
N TYR A 227 15.16 32.89 -40.99
CA TYR A 227 14.77 33.72 -42.12
C TYR A 227 15.01 35.21 -41.84
N LEU A 228 14.58 35.72 -40.68
CA LEU A 228 14.79 37.11 -40.29
C LEU A 228 16.28 37.46 -40.12
N LEU A 229 17.07 36.55 -39.53
CA LEU A 229 18.52 36.72 -39.40
C LEU A 229 19.20 36.78 -40.78
N SER A 230 18.79 35.93 -41.72
CA SER A 230 19.28 35.96 -43.11
C SER A 230 18.95 37.28 -43.81
N GLN A 231 17.72 37.79 -43.64
CA GLN A 231 17.33 39.11 -44.16
C GLN A 231 18.16 40.25 -43.58
N LEU A 232 18.39 40.26 -42.26
CA LEU A 232 19.24 41.25 -41.58
C LEU A 232 20.69 41.20 -42.09
N GLN A 233 21.21 40.00 -42.32
CA GLN A 233 22.56 39.82 -42.83
C GLN A 233 22.68 40.33 -44.28
N GLN A 234 21.67 40.08 -45.12
CA GLN A 234 21.61 40.63 -46.48
C GLN A 234 21.50 42.15 -46.48
N SER A 235 20.67 42.74 -45.61
CA SER A 235 20.55 44.20 -45.52
C SER A 235 21.85 44.86 -45.07
N GLN A 236 22.55 44.30 -44.08
CA GLN A 236 23.86 44.80 -43.64
C GLN A 236 24.91 44.73 -44.75
N MET A 237 24.91 43.68 -45.56
CA MET A 237 25.83 43.55 -46.69
C MET A 237 25.54 44.60 -47.78
N ALA A 238 24.26 44.84 -48.09
CA ALA A 238 23.86 45.88 -49.03
C ALA A 238 24.20 47.29 -48.51
N GLU A 239 24.02 47.54 -47.22
CA GLU A 239 24.35 48.80 -46.56
C GLU A 239 25.86 49.07 -46.59
N LYS A 240 26.69 48.06 -46.29
CA LYS A 240 28.16 48.15 -46.43
C LYS A 240 28.61 48.44 -47.86
N GLN A 241 28.05 47.76 -48.87
CA GLN A 241 28.37 48.02 -50.27
C GLN A 241 28.00 49.44 -50.69
N LEU A 242 26.88 49.96 -50.17
CA LEU A 242 26.47 51.34 -50.42
C LEU A 242 27.43 52.33 -49.76
N GLU A 243 27.79 52.11 -48.49
CA GLU A 243 28.79 52.93 -47.78
C GLU A 243 30.14 52.96 -48.50
N GLU A 244 30.64 51.81 -48.96
CA GLU A 244 31.87 51.72 -49.76
C GLU A 244 31.77 52.54 -51.05
N SER A 245 30.65 52.41 -51.79
CA SER A 245 30.43 53.15 -53.03
C SER A 245 30.31 54.67 -52.83
N VAL A 246 29.77 55.11 -51.70
CA VAL A 246 29.67 56.53 -51.34
C VAL A 246 31.04 57.07 -50.93
N SER A 247 31.80 56.30 -50.14
CA SER A 247 33.15 56.66 -49.72
C SER A 247 34.11 56.79 -50.92
N GLU A 248 34.02 55.88 -51.90
CA GLU A 248 34.80 55.97 -53.15
C GLU A 248 34.47 57.25 -53.94
N LYS A 249 33.18 57.59 -54.06
CA LYS A 249 32.75 58.84 -54.72
C LYS A 249 33.18 60.10 -53.98
N GLU A 250 33.12 60.09 -52.65
CA GLU A 250 33.64 61.19 -51.83
C GLU A 250 35.15 61.37 -52.02
N GLN A 251 35.92 60.28 -52.04
CA GLN A 251 37.36 60.34 -52.32
C GLN A 251 37.64 60.93 -53.71
N GLN A 252 36.88 60.52 -54.74
CA GLN A 252 36.98 61.10 -56.08
C GLN A 252 36.69 62.61 -56.09
N LEU A 253 35.62 63.04 -55.43
CA LEU A 253 35.26 64.45 -55.28
C LEU A 253 36.36 65.24 -54.55
N LEU A 254 36.89 64.71 -53.45
CA LEU A 254 38.00 65.32 -52.71
C LEU A 254 39.26 65.46 -53.57
N SER A 255 39.61 64.44 -54.38
CA SER A 255 40.72 64.56 -55.32
C SER A 255 40.45 65.60 -56.41
N THR A 256 39.21 65.73 -56.86
CA THR A 256 38.84 66.74 -57.87
C THR A 256 38.93 68.16 -57.30
N LEU A 257 38.43 68.35 -56.07
CA LEU A 257 38.55 69.63 -55.34
C LEU A 257 40.01 69.99 -55.07
N LYS A 258 40.85 69.04 -54.65
CA LYS A 258 42.29 69.28 -54.51
C LYS A 258 42.95 69.76 -55.80
N CYS A 259 42.65 69.13 -56.94
CA CYS A 259 43.15 69.61 -58.23
C CYS A 259 42.67 71.04 -58.54
N GLN A 260 41.42 71.38 -58.18
CA GLN A 260 40.88 72.73 -58.40
C GLN A 260 41.51 73.77 -57.47
N ASP A 261 41.77 73.43 -56.21
CA ASP A 261 42.48 74.31 -55.26
C ASP A 261 43.92 74.55 -55.72
N GLU A 262 44.62 73.52 -56.23
CA GLU A 262 45.96 73.64 -56.82
C GLU A 262 45.98 74.52 -58.09
N GLU A 263 44.88 74.60 -58.84
CA GLU A 263 44.74 75.50 -59.99
C GLU A 263 44.44 76.95 -59.58
N LEU A 264 43.78 77.18 -58.43
CA LEU A 264 43.46 78.52 -57.91
C LEU A 264 44.62 79.18 -57.14
N GLU A 265 45.61 78.41 -56.67
CA GLU A 265 46.84 78.93 -56.05
C GLU A 265 47.92 79.38 -57.07
N LYS A 266 47.68 79.22 -58.38
CA LYS A 266 48.53 79.71 -59.48
C LYS A 266 48.13 81.09 -59.97
#